data_AF-T1EU04-F1
#
_entry.id   AF-T1EU04-F1
#
_cell.length_a   1.000
_cell.length_b   1.000
_cell.length_c   1.000
_cell.angle_alpha   90.00
_cell.angle_beta   90.00
_cell.angle_gamma   90.00
#
_symmetry.space_group_name_H-M   'P 1'
#
loop_
_entity.id
_entity.type
_entity.pdbx_description
1 polymer ?
#
loop_
_entity_poly.entity_id
_entity_poly.type
_entity_poly.pdbx_seq_one_letter_code
_entity_poly.pdbx_strand_id
1 'polypeptide(L)'
;MATAPLNNRFDAWLSEKLLSFNPDTDLDIFVSYITGILETETVEDEKINSLSELLSELLVDHTSDAVKLRASQKAEKDVLKDVIIAQYSHISDGEESDEDSTETGNNALASKQSPNKHTSSTASTTAHNQDDLLTRNVNSVLVKERERQARDQAKLDSEMKKQKDKEDREKQKQKATDRKENEKKRTQKGEKKR
;
A
#
# COMPACT_ATOMS: atom_id res chain seq x y z
N MET A 1 -43.45 28.69 2.11
CA MET A 1 -42.09 28.31 1.68
C MET A 1 -41.13 29.34 2.26
N ALA A 2 -40.43 29.01 3.34
CA ALA A 2 -39.51 29.95 4.00
C ALA A 2 -38.16 29.91 3.27
N THR A 3 -37.73 31.06 2.76
CA THR A 3 -36.40 31.25 2.17
C THR A 3 -35.38 31.20 3.31
N ALA A 4 -34.65 30.09 3.43
CA ALA A 4 -33.55 30.00 4.38
C ALA A 4 -32.50 31.07 4.05
N PRO A 5 -31.93 31.76 5.05
CA PRO A 5 -30.91 32.78 4.83
C PRO A 5 -29.70 32.16 4.12
N LEU A 6 -29.19 32.84 3.11
CA LEU A 6 -28.13 32.37 2.22
C LEU A 6 -26.85 31.98 2.96
N ASN A 7 -26.64 32.57 4.14
CA ASN A 7 -25.50 32.32 5.03
C ASN A 7 -25.46 30.85 5.47
N ASN A 8 -26.60 30.27 5.86
CA ASN A 8 -26.66 28.88 6.29
C ASN A 8 -26.28 27.89 5.17
N ARG A 9 -26.54 28.24 3.91
CA ARG A 9 -26.22 27.36 2.77
C ARG A 9 -24.74 27.42 2.44
N PHE A 10 -24.14 28.60 2.49
CA PHE A 10 -22.71 28.76 2.30
C PHE A 10 -21.93 28.16 3.46
N ASP A 11 -22.35 28.40 4.70
CA ASP A 11 -21.73 27.86 5.92
C ASP A 11 -21.79 26.33 5.96
N ALA A 12 -22.93 25.74 5.57
CA ALA A 12 -23.06 24.29 5.46
C ALA A 12 -22.16 23.70 4.36
N TRP A 13 -22.08 24.36 3.21
CA TRP A 13 -21.19 23.94 2.11
C TRP A 13 -19.72 24.07 2.51
N LEU A 14 -19.34 25.17 3.16
CA LEU A 14 -17.98 25.41 3.63
C LEU A 14 -17.59 24.39 4.70
N SER A 15 -18.49 24.09 5.63
CA SER A 15 -18.29 23.05 6.65
C SER A 15 -18.07 21.68 6.02
N GLU A 16 -18.93 21.26 5.08
CA GLU A 16 -18.78 19.99 4.36
C GLU A 16 -17.45 19.95 3.60
N LYS A 17 -17.06 21.07 2.99
CA LYS A 17 -15.82 21.17 2.24
C LYS A 17 -14.59 21.04 3.15
N LEU A 18 -14.56 21.76 4.26
CA LEU A 18 -13.48 21.68 5.24
C LEU A 18 -13.39 20.28 5.87
N LEU A 19 -14.53 19.68 6.22
CA LEU A 19 -14.60 18.31 6.75
C LEU A 19 -14.11 17.25 5.76
N SER A 20 -14.35 17.45 4.46
CA SER A 20 -13.91 16.52 3.41
C SER A 20 -12.40 16.44 3.24
N PHE A 21 -11.68 17.51 3.62
CA PHE A 21 -10.23 17.54 3.57
C PHE A 21 -9.63 17.20 4.94
N ASN A 22 -10.18 17.75 6.01
CA ASN A 22 -9.64 17.62 7.36
C ASN A 22 -10.77 17.28 8.35
N PRO A 23 -10.86 16.03 8.83
CA PRO A 23 -11.89 15.62 9.79
C PRO A 23 -11.70 16.24 11.19
N ASP A 24 -10.50 16.71 11.53
CA ASP A 24 -10.15 17.22 12.86
C ASP A 24 -10.21 18.77 12.96
N THR A 25 -10.77 19.44 11.95
CA THR A 25 -10.83 20.92 11.91
C THR A 25 -12.03 21.46 12.69
N ASP A 26 -11.80 22.51 13.49
CA ASP A 26 -12.86 23.23 14.21
C ASP A 26 -13.75 24.06 13.26
N LEU A 27 -14.74 23.40 12.67
CA LEU A 27 -15.64 23.95 11.64
C LEU A 27 -16.24 25.31 12.03
N ASP A 28 -16.74 25.44 13.25
CA ASP A 28 -17.44 26.67 13.69
C ASP A 28 -16.51 27.89 13.74
N ILE A 29 -15.25 27.70 14.13
CA ILE A 29 -14.26 28.78 14.23
C ILE A 29 -13.84 29.21 12.82
N PHE A 30 -13.54 28.26 11.94
CA PHE A 30 -13.11 28.55 10.56
C PHE A 30 -14.24 29.13 9.71
N VAL A 31 -15.45 28.61 9.81
CA VAL A 31 -16.61 29.12 9.09
C VAL A 31 -16.92 30.55 9.54
N SER A 32 -16.95 30.82 10.85
CA SER A 32 -17.16 32.17 11.35
C SER A 32 -16.05 33.14 10.92
N TYR A 33 -14.80 32.69 10.88
CA TYR A 33 -13.67 33.52 10.49
C TYR A 33 -13.66 33.83 8.98
N ILE A 34 -13.93 32.82 8.13
CA ILE A 34 -14.00 32.97 6.68
C ILE A 34 -15.19 33.84 6.28
N THR A 35 -16.35 33.62 6.89
CA THR A 35 -17.54 34.46 6.68
C THR A 35 -17.27 35.90 7.14
N GLY A 36 -16.58 36.09 8.27
CA GLY A 36 -16.13 37.41 8.72
C GLY A 36 -15.21 38.12 7.72
N ILE A 37 -14.25 37.41 7.10
CA ILE A 37 -13.39 37.99 6.05
C ILE A 37 -14.21 38.38 4.82
N LEU A 38 -15.17 37.55 4.41
CA LEU A 38 -16.01 37.83 3.25
C LEU A 38 -16.92 39.05 3.46
N GLU A 39 -17.40 39.24 4.70
CA GLU A 39 -18.25 40.37 5.10
C GLU A 39 -17.46 41.69 5.29
N THR A 40 -16.14 41.63 5.50
CA THR A 40 -15.33 42.86 5.59
C THR A 40 -15.28 43.61 4.27
N GLU A 41 -15.28 44.95 4.28
CA GLU A 41 -15.26 45.79 3.08
C GLU A 41 -13.81 46.02 2.56
N THR A 42 -13.01 44.95 2.51
CA THR A 42 -11.64 44.96 1.97
C THR A 42 -11.64 44.69 0.47
N VAL A 43 -10.53 45.03 -0.20
CA VAL A 43 -10.38 44.78 -1.65
C VAL A 43 -10.36 43.27 -1.89
N GLU A 44 -10.97 42.82 -2.99
CA GLU A 44 -11.14 41.39 -3.28
C GLU A 44 -9.80 40.62 -3.31
N ASP A 45 -8.73 41.24 -3.79
CA ASP A 45 -7.39 40.66 -3.76
C ASP A 45 -6.84 40.44 -2.33
N GLU A 46 -7.16 41.34 -1.39
CA GLU A 46 -6.78 41.19 0.02
C GLU A 46 -7.58 40.08 0.71
N LYS A 47 -8.87 39.93 0.37
CA LYS A 47 -9.71 38.81 0.81
C LYS A 47 -9.14 37.49 0.29
N ILE A 48 -8.81 37.42 -0.99
CA ILE A 48 -8.24 36.22 -1.63
C ILE A 48 -6.91 35.85 -0.98
N ASN A 49 -6.03 36.82 -0.74
CA ASN A 49 -4.73 36.56 -0.09
C ASN A 49 -4.91 36.07 1.35
N SER A 50 -5.76 36.72 2.14
CA SER A 50 -6.02 36.34 3.54
C SER A 50 -6.65 34.95 3.65
N LEU A 51 -7.61 34.64 2.77
CA LEU A 51 -8.25 33.33 2.71
C LEU A 51 -7.29 32.26 2.18
N SER A 52 -6.44 32.60 1.20
CA SER A 52 -5.43 31.68 0.67
C SER A 52 -4.38 31.33 1.72
N GLU A 53 -3.93 32.28 2.52
CA GLU A 53 -2.97 32.05 3.61
C GLU A 53 -3.58 31.13 4.68
N LEU A 54 -4.79 31.46 5.17
CA LEU A 54 -5.53 30.66 6.15
C LEU A 54 -5.79 29.23 5.66
N LEU A 55 -6.33 29.09 4.44
CA LEU A 55 -6.68 27.79 3.89
C LEU A 55 -5.43 26.98 3.51
N SER A 56 -4.33 27.65 3.12
CA SER A 56 -3.07 26.95 2.89
C SER A 56 -2.52 26.39 4.19
N GLU A 57 -2.47 27.19 5.26
CA GLU A 57 -1.99 26.72 6.57
C GLU A 57 -2.84 25.55 7.10
N LEU A 58 -4.15 25.57 6.81
CA LEU A 58 -5.06 24.47 7.15
C LEU A 58 -4.89 23.23 6.25
N LEU A 59 -4.56 23.38 4.95
CA LEU A 59 -4.43 22.24 4.01
C LEU A 59 -3.00 21.67 3.90
N VAL A 60 -1.99 22.31 4.50
CA VAL A 60 -0.58 21.90 4.41
C VAL A 60 -0.38 20.44 4.84
N ASP A 61 -1.17 19.94 5.80
CA ASP A 61 -0.98 18.60 6.37
C ASP A 61 -1.40 17.46 5.41
N HIS A 62 -2.44 17.63 4.58
CA HIS A 62 -3.02 16.52 3.81
C HIS A 62 -2.60 16.43 2.34
N THR A 63 -1.93 17.44 1.78
CA THR A 63 -1.42 17.37 0.40
C THR A 63 -0.34 16.31 0.23
N SER A 64 0.46 16.06 1.27
CA SER A 64 1.51 15.04 1.26
C SER A 64 0.93 13.62 1.34
N ASP A 65 -0.18 13.44 2.06
CA ASP A 65 -0.80 12.14 2.29
C ASP A 65 -1.72 11.73 1.14
N ALA A 66 -2.44 12.66 0.53
CA ALA A 66 -3.25 12.38 -0.67
C ALA A 66 -2.39 11.95 -1.88
N VAL A 67 -1.19 12.54 -2.05
CA VAL A 67 -0.24 12.14 -3.10
C VAL A 67 0.37 10.76 -2.81
N LYS A 68 0.72 10.48 -1.54
CA LYS A 68 1.21 9.14 -1.13
C LYS A 68 0.16 8.05 -1.34
N LEU A 69 -1.11 8.32 -0.98
CA LEU A 69 -2.19 7.34 -1.15
C LEU A 69 -2.42 6.98 -2.62
N ARG A 70 -2.38 7.98 -3.52
CA ARG A 70 -2.53 7.75 -4.97
C ARG A 70 -1.34 7.01 -5.56
N ALA A 71 -0.13 7.29 -5.09
CA ALA A 71 1.08 6.57 -5.49
C ALA A 71 1.06 5.10 -5.01
N SER A 72 0.63 4.84 -3.77
CA SER A 72 0.47 3.48 -3.23
C SER A 72 -0.57 2.68 -4.02
N GLN A 73 -1.75 3.26 -4.28
CA GLN A 73 -2.79 2.59 -5.07
C GLN A 73 -2.36 2.27 -6.51
N LYS A 74 -1.50 3.11 -7.12
CA LYS A 74 -0.95 2.82 -8.45
C LYS A 74 0.06 1.68 -8.38
N ALA A 75 0.97 1.69 -7.40
CA ALA A 75 1.95 0.63 -7.20
C ALA A 75 1.27 -0.73 -6.92
N GLU A 76 0.26 -0.76 -6.05
CA GLU A 76 -0.52 -1.96 -5.75
C GLU A 76 -1.27 -2.50 -6.96
N LYS A 77 -1.84 -1.64 -7.81
CA LYS A 77 -2.51 -2.06 -9.06
C LYS A 77 -1.55 -2.65 -10.07
N ASP A 78 -0.33 -2.13 -10.18
CA ASP A 78 0.66 -2.63 -11.12
C ASP A 78 1.20 -4.00 -10.63
N VAL A 79 1.45 -4.16 -9.33
CA VAL A 79 1.80 -5.46 -8.72
C VAL A 79 0.67 -6.49 -8.89
N LEU A 80 -0.59 -6.09 -8.67
CA LEU A 80 -1.74 -6.99 -8.82
C LEU A 80 -1.90 -7.49 -10.26
N LYS A 81 -1.67 -6.64 -11.27
CA LYS A 81 -1.68 -7.04 -12.68
C LYS A 81 -0.60 -8.07 -12.97
N ASP A 82 0.62 -7.86 -12.49
CA ASP A 82 1.74 -8.77 -12.71
C ASP A 82 1.50 -10.15 -12.06
N VAL A 83 0.96 -10.16 -10.83
CA VAL A 83 0.56 -11.40 -10.13
C VAL A 83 -0.53 -12.15 -10.91
N ILE A 84 -1.53 -11.43 -11.41
CA ILE A 84 -2.60 -12.02 -12.22
C ILE A 84 -2.02 -12.61 -13.52
N ILE A 85 -1.16 -11.88 -14.23
CA ILE A 85 -0.53 -12.35 -15.48
C ILE A 85 0.32 -13.61 -15.23
N ALA A 86 1.13 -13.63 -14.16
CA ALA A 86 1.92 -14.79 -13.77
C ALA A 86 1.06 -16.02 -13.46
N GLN A 87 -0.10 -15.82 -12.80
CA GLN A 87 -1.04 -16.91 -12.52
C GLN A 87 -1.63 -17.52 -13.81
N TYR A 88 -1.88 -16.70 -14.84
CA TYR A 88 -2.39 -17.17 -16.13
C TYR A 88 -1.30 -17.76 -17.04
N SER A 89 -0.03 -17.36 -16.88
CA SER A 89 1.10 -17.97 -17.59
C SER A 89 1.24 -19.48 -17.29
N HIS A 90 0.80 -19.96 -16.13
CA HIS A 90 0.83 -21.39 -15.77
C HIS A 90 -0.29 -22.21 -16.42
N ILE A 91 -1.33 -21.56 -16.95
CA ILE A 91 -2.52 -22.24 -17.49
C ILE A 91 -2.53 -22.19 -19.03
N SER A 92 -1.81 -21.23 -19.63
CA SER A 92 -1.85 -20.98 -21.07
C SER A 92 -0.71 -21.61 -21.88
N ASP A 93 0.30 -22.20 -21.24
CA ASP A 93 1.35 -22.92 -21.98
C ASP A 93 0.89 -24.36 -22.22
N GLY A 94 0.28 -24.56 -23.37
CA GLY A 94 -0.05 -25.88 -23.89
C GLY A 94 1.21 -26.55 -24.45
N GLU A 95 1.47 -27.74 -23.90
CA GLU A 95 2.39 -28.80 -24.31
C GLU A 95 3.78 -28.84 -23.65
N GLU A 96 4.03 -29.88 -22.86
CA GLU A 96 4.90 -30.98 -23.29
C GLU A 96 4.63 -32.23 -22.43
N SER A 97 4.04 -33.25 -23.08
CA SER A 97 4.23 -34.64 -22.68
C SER A 97 5.71 -34.98 -22.83
N ASP A 98 6.33 -35.56 -21.81
CA ASP A 98 7.19 -36.72 -22.01
C ASP A 98 7.35 -37.49 -20.69
N GLU A 99 7.34 -38.81 -20.86
CA GLU A 99 7.07 -39.85 -19.87
C GLU A 99 8.27 -40.18 -18.96
N ASP A 100 7.97 -41.05 -17.97
CA ASP A 100 8.86 -41.86 -17.13
C ASP A 100 9.27 -41.23 -15.77
N SER A 101 9.07 -41.85 -14.60
CA SER A 101 9.08 -43.28 -14.30
C SER A 101 8.05 -43.68 -13.22
N THR A 102 7.63 -44.93 -13.34
CA THR A 102 6.75 -45.70 -12.46
C THR A 102 7.32 -46.00 -11.07
N GLU A 103 6.40 -46.42 -10.19
CA GLU A 103 6.57 -47.51 -9.21
C GLU A 103 6.62 -47.14 -7.71
N THR A 104 5.42 -47.28 -7.10
CA THR A 104 5.11 -48.11 -5.92
C THR A 104 5.73 -47.80 -4.56
N GLY A 105 4.84 -47.67 -3.56
CA GLY A 105 5.01 -48.47 -2.34
C GLY A 105 4.67 -47.83 -1.00
N ASN A 106 3.37 -47.92 -0.63
CA ASN A 106 2.88 -48.40 0.68
C ASN A 106 3.17 -47.53 1.94
N ASN A 107 2.28 -47.35 2.93
CA ASN A 107 1.35 -48.31 3.50
C ASN A 107 0.22 -47.60 4.28
N ALA A 108 -0.92 -48.27 4.30
CA ALA A 108 -2.18 -47.90 4.91
C ALA A 108 -2.22 -48.08 6.44
N LEU A 109 -3.14 -47.38 7.11
CA LEU A 109 -3.91 -48.00 8.19
C LEU A 109 -5.31 -47.40 8.30
N ALA A 110 -6.28 -48.23 7.94
CA ALA A 110 -7.71 -48.01 8.07
C ALA A 110 -8.18 -48.17 9.53
N SER A 111 -9.23 -47.44 9.90
CA SER A 111 -10.27 -47.98 10.79
C SER A 111 -11.61 -47.29 10.52
N LYS A 112 -12.67 -48.02 10.77
CA LYS A 112 -14.00 -48.00 10.15
C LYS A 112 -15.07 -47.41 11.09
N GLN A 113 -16.23 -47.06 10.48
CA GLN A 113 -17.61 -47.02 11.05
C GLN A 113 -17.93 -45.89 12.06
N SER A 114 -19.09 -45.23 12.09
CA SER A 114 -20.44 -45.51 11.59
C SER A 114 -21.32 -44.21 11.64
N PRO A 115 -22.62 -44.22 11.22
CA PRO A 115 -23.30 -43.10 10.53
C PRO A 115 -24.28 -42.31 11.43
N ASN A 116 -24.77 -41.16 10.94
CA ASN A 116 -26.15 -40.79 11.23
C ASN A 116 -26.84 -40.16 10.00
N LYS A 117 -27.97 -40.78 9.64
CA LYS A 117 -28.81 -40.51 8.48
C LYS A 117 -30.09 -39.89 9.01
N HIS A 118 -30.31 -38.60 8.76
CA HIS A 118 -31.64 -38.00 8.88
C HIS A 118 -32.14 -37.64 7.49
N THR A 119 -32.94 -38.56 6.98
CA THR A 119 -33.85 -38.37 5.85
C THR A 119 -35.05 -37.56 6.32
N SER A 120 -35.30 -36.42 5.69
CA SER A 120 -36.67 -35.94 5.49
C SER A 120 -36.78 -35.38 4.08
N SER A 121 -37.36 -36.23 3.24
CA SER A 121 -37.89 -35.96 1.93
C SER A 121 -38.85 -34.77 1.92
N THR A 122 -38.58 -33.79 1.07
CA THR A 122 -39.62 -33.15 0.25
C THR A 122 -39.01 -32.87 -1.12
N ALA A 123 -39.47 -33.58 -2.13
CA ALA A 123 -39.13 -33.32 -3.51
C ALA A 123 -39.82 -32.04 -3.98
N SER A 124 -39.04 -31.06 -4.43
CA SER A 124 -39.52 -29.98 -5.29
C SER A 124 -38.35 -29.39 -6.09
N THR A 125 -38.29 -29.80 -7.35
CA THR A 125 -38.09 -28.94 -8.53
C THR A 125 -36.85 -28.02 -8.59
N THR A 126 -36.08 -28.22 -9.68
CA THR A 126 -35.11 -27.31 -10.30
C THR A 126 -33.65 -27.58 -9.96
N ALA A 127 -32.95 -28.13 -10.96
CA ALA A 127 -31.49 -28.23 -11.01
C ALA A 127 -30.86 -26.84 -10.81
N HIS A 128 -30.13 -26.68 -9.72
CA HIS A 128 -29.23 -25.56 -9.48
C HIS A 128 -27.83 -26.14 -9.26
N ASN A 129 -26.95 -25.89 -10.24
CA ASN A 129 -25.50 -26.05 -10.10
C ASN A 129 -25.00 -25.08 -9.02
N GLN A 130 -25.02 -25.47 -7.75
CA GLN A 130 -24.63 -24.60 -6.64
C GLN A 130 -23.75 -25.29 -5.58
N ASP A 131 -23.16 -26.46 -5.89
CA ASP A 131 -22.42 -27.24 -4.88
C ASP A 131 -20.90 -27.32 -5.10
N ASP A 132 -20.32 -26.57 -6.05
CA ASP A 132 -18.85 -26.36 -6.12
C ASP A 132 -18.44 -24.93 -5.70
N LEU A 133 -19.39 -24.20 -5.10
CA LEU A 133 -19.21 -22.87 -4.50
C LEU A 133 -19.15 -22.93 -2.96
N LEU A 134 -18.86 -24.10 -2.37
CA LEU A 134 -18.36 -24.14 -0.99
C LEU A 134 -16.96 -23.51 -0.99
N THR A 135 -16.98 -22.19 -0.90
CA THR A 135 -15.87 -21.26 -0.80
C THR A 135 -14.64 -21.94 -0.21
N ARG A 136 -13.64 -22.13 -1.08
CA ARG A 136 -12.34 -22.69 -0.74
C ARG A 136 -11.90 -22.14 0.61
N ASN A 137 -11.53 -23.01 1.55
CA ASN A 137 -11.14 -22.60 2.90
C ASN A 137 -9.96 -21.61 2.82
N VAL A 138 -10.29 -20.33 2.98
CA VAL A 138 -9.36 -19.20 2.83
C VAL A 138 -8.26 -19.28 3.90
N ASN A 139 -8.56 -19.86 5.07
CA ASN A 139 -7.59 -20.04 6.15
C ASN A 139 -6.42 -20.91 5.68
N SER A 140 -6.67 -22.00 4.95
CA SER A 140 -5.61 -22.88 4.44
C SER A 140 -4.70 -22.21 3.40
N VAL A 141 -5.26 -21.31 2.59
CA VAL A 141 -4.51 -20.55 1.57
C VAL A 141 -3.68 -19.45 2.24
N LEU A 142 -4.28 -18.70 3.16
CA LEU A 142 -3.61 -17.65 3.93
C LEU A 142 -2.44 -18.19 4.75
N VAL A 143 -2.55 -19.39 5.31
CA VAL A 143 -1.44 -20.03 6.05
C VAL A 143 -0.27 -20.35 5.13
N LYS A 144 -0.53 -20.96 3.96
CA LYS A 144 0.53 -21.29 2.99
C LYS A 144 1.21 -20.05 2.42
N GLU A 145 0.43 -19.01 2.15
CA GLU A 145 0.95 -17.74 1.64
C GLU A 145 1.77 -16.99 2.70
N ARG A 146 1.32 -16.98 3.96
CA ARG A 146 2.09 -16.42 5.07
C ARG A 146 3.42 -17.15 5.29
N GLU A 147 3.43 -18.48 5.17
CA GLU A 147 4.67 -19.27 5.26
C GLU A 147 5.63 -18.95 4.10
N ARG A 148 5.09 -18.83 2.88
CA ARG A 148 5.89 -18.45 1.70
C ARG A 148 6.48 -17.05 1.84
N GLN A 149 5.68 -16.06 2.23
CA GLN A 149 6.13 -14.69 2.46
C GLN A 149 7.21 -14.62 3.54
N ALA A 150 7.08 -15.38 4.63
CA ALA A 150 8.12 -15.46 5.66
C ALA A 150 9.43 -16.05 5.13
N ARG A 151 9.36 -17.09 4.29
CA ARG A 151 10.54 -17.68 3.64
C ARG A 151 11.23 -16.71 2.69
N ASP A 152 10.46 -15.94 1.93
CA ASP A 152 11.01 -14.98 0.96
C ASP A 152 11.57 -13.73 1.66
N GLN A 153 10.91 -13.24 2.72
CA GLN A 153 11.42 -12.15 3.56
C GLN A 153 12.74 -12.53 4.24
N ALA A 154 12.86 -13.77 4.75
CA ALA A 154 14.11 -14.24 5.35
C ALA A 154 15.29 -14.29 4.34
N LYS A 155 15.01 -14.58 3.06
CA LYS A 155 16.04 -14.51 2.00
C LYS A 155 16.47 -13.08 1.74
N LEU A 156 15.52 -12.15 1.61
CA LEU A 156 15.80 -10.73 1.40
C LEU A 156 16.61 -10.14 2.56
N ASP A 157 16.25 -10.45 3.80
CA ASP A 157 16.98 -9.97 4.98
C ASP A 157 18.42 -10.49 5.02
N SER A 158 18.65 -11.73 4.60
CA SER A 158 19.99 -12.31 4.49
C SER A 158 20.82 -11.63 3.40
N GLU A 159 20.21 -11.31 2.25
CA GLU A 159 20.88 -10.59 1.16
C GLU A 159 21.20 -9.14 1.54
N MET A 160 20.25 -8.44 2.16
CA MET A 160 20.42 -7.09 2.67
C MET A 160 21.54 -7.01 3.71
N LYS A 161 21.60 -7.98 4.64
CA LYS A 161 22.69 -8.06 5.62
C LYS A 161 24.05 -8.26 4.94
N LYS A 162 24.13 -9.17 3.97
CA LYS A 162 25.35 -9.41 3.18
C LYS A 162 25.78 -8.17 2.40
N GLN A 163 24.82 -7.43 1.83
CA GLN A 163 25.08 -6.20 1.09
C GLN A 163 25.59 -5.08 2.01
N LYS A 164 24.95 -4.90 3.18
CA LYS A 164 25.39 -3.94 4.19
C LYS A 164 26.82 -4.21 4.67
N ASP A 165 27.16 -5.47 4.97
CA ASP A 165 28.52 -5.85 5.37
C ASP A 165 29.55 -5.59 4.26
N LYS A 166 29.15 -5.78 2.99
CA LYS A 166 29.99 -5.49 1.82
C LYS A 166 30.24 -3.98 1.67
N GLU A 167 29.21 -3.17 1.79
CA GLU A 167 29.28 -1.71 1.70
C GLU A 167 30.13 -1.10 2.82
N ASP A 168 29.98 -1.58 4.06
CA ASP A 168 30.79 -1.11 5.19
C ASP A 168 32.29 -1.44 4.99
N ARG A 169 32.60 -2.62 4.45
CA ARG A 169 33.98 -3.00 4.12
C ARG A 169 34.57 -2.12 3.01
N GLU A 170 33.78 -1.80 1.99
CA GLU A 170 34.21 -0.92 0.90
C GLU A 170 34.41 0.51 1.37
N LYS A 171 33.50 1.03 2.20
CA LYS A 171 33.60 2.36 2.82
C LYS A 171 34.85 2.49 3.71
N GLN A 172 35.22 1.45 4.46
CA GLN A 172 36.47 1.45 5.22
C GLN A 172 37.71 1.47 4.31
N LYS A 173 37.70 0.69 3.21
CA LYS A 173 38.79 0.69 2.22
C LYS A 173 38.95 2.06 1.56
N GLN A 174 37.83 2.66 1.12
CA GLN A 174 37.80 3.98 0.49
C GLN A 174 38.35 5.05 1.44
N LYS A 175 37.92 5.05 2.71
CA LYS A 175 38.44 6.00 3.70
C LYS A 175 39.95 5.87 3.92
N ALA A 176 40.52 4.67 3.78
CA ALA A 176 41.96 4.45 3.88
C ALA A 176 42.73 4.94 2.63
N THR A 177 42.19 4.74 1.43
CA THR A 177 42.77 5.25 0.19
C THR A 177 42.72 6.77 0.14
N ASP A 178 41.60 7.37 0.51
CA ASP A 178 41.40 8.82 0.52
C ASP A 178 42.37 9.50 1.49
N ARG A 179 42.61 8.91 2.67
CA ARG A 179 43.63 9.39 3.61
C ARG A 179 45.03 9.37 3.00
N LYS A 180 45.42 8.26 2.36
CA LYS A 180 46.73 8.13 1.70
C LYS A 180 46.89 9.12 0.54
N GLU A 181 45.84 9.34 -0.24
CA GLU A 181 45.87 10.27 -1.37
C GLU A 181 45.91 11.73 -0.89
N ASN A 182 45.12 12.08 0.12
CA ASN A 182 45.15 13.41 0.74
C ASN A 182 46.52 13.72 1.36
N GLU A 183 47.17 12.73 1.96
CA GLU A 183 48.53 12.88 2.48
C GLU A 183 49.57 13.09 1.37
N LYS A 184 49.50 12.31 0.27
CA LYS A 184 50.35 12.52 -0.92
C LYS A 184 50.14 13.90 -1.57
N LYS A 185 48.88 14.36 -1.66
CA LYS A 185 48.53 15.69 -2.17
C LYS A 185 49.06 16.80 -1.26
N ARG A 186 49.07 16.58 0.06
CA ARG A 186 49.59 17.53 1.05
C ARG A 186 51.11 17.65 0.96
N THR A 187 51.85 16.56 0.74
CA THR A 187 53.32 16.60 0.64
C THR A 187 53.82 17.19 -0.68
N GLN A 188 53.19 16.87 -1.83
CA GLN A 188 53.55 17.45 -3.13
C GLN A 188 53.37 18.98 -3.20
N LYS A 189 52.35 19.52 -2.53
CA LYS A 189 52.15 20.99 -2.46
C LYS A 189 53.23 21.70 -1.64
N GLY A 190 53.90 21.01 -0.72
CA GLY A 190 54.99 21.56 0.08
C GLY A 190 56.30 21.68 -0.69
N GLU A 191 56.56 20.74 -1.60
CA GLU A 191 57.77 20.72 -2.42
C GLU A 191 57.68 21.70 -3.60
N LYS A 192 56.51 21.85 -4.23
CA LYS A 192 56.27 22.88 -5.26
C LYS A 192 56.30 24.33 -4.76
N LYS A 193 56.34 24.53 -3.44
CA LYS A 193 56.36 25.85 -2.79
C LYS A 193 57.76 26.25 -2.30
N ARG A 194 58.72 25.34 -2.31
CA ARG A 194 60.15 25.62 -2.07
C ARG A 194 60.87 25.80 -3.39
#